data_AF-A0AAU7R5B7-F1
#
_entry.id   AF-A0AAU7R5B7-F1
#
_cell.length_a   1.000
_cell.length_b   1.000
_cell.length_c   1.000
_cell.angle_alpha   90.00
_cell.angle_beta   90.00
_cell.angle_gamma   90.00
#
_symmetry.space_group_name_H-M   'P 1'
#
loop_
_entity.id
_entity.type
_entity.pdbx_description
1 polymer ?
#
loop_
_entity_poly.entity_id
_entity_poly.type
_entity_poly.pdbx_seq_one_letter_code
_entity_poly.pdbx_strand_id
1 'polypeptide(L)'
;MVDLASGASWRRLHDHPSTKAEPLSTYRPVVEGRPFLERPADGAPKPLSMGSDGIAISADGSRLHYCPLASRRWCSVATDALADRDLTEDLVAATVADEGDKGGGSDGLETDDAGRFYLTSYENNAVLRRRPDGEYETVVHDPRLLWPDTMSVATDGHLYVTANQLHRQPKYQRGQDLRRKPYALFRTRIDAGPVLLR
;
A
#
# COMPACT_ATOMS: atom_id res chain seq x y z
N MET A 1 0.65 -14.53 -9.00
CA MET A 1 -0.19 -14.57 -10.22
C MET A 1 -1.11 -15.77 -10.15
N VAL A 2 -2.33 -15.62 -10.65
CA VAL A 2 -3.32 -16.69 -10.76
C VAL A 2 -4.00 -16.60 -12.11
N ASP A 3 -4.08 -17.73 -12.80
CA ASP A 3 -4.97 -17.92 -13.93
C ASP A 3 -6.31 -18.42 -13.39
N LEU A 4 -7.36 -17.60 -13.54
CA LEU A 4 -8.69 -17.89 -13.00
C LEU A 4 -9.42 -19.00 -13.78
N ALA A 5 -9.09 -19.22 -15.05
CA ALA A 5 -9.73 -20.24 -15.86
C ALA A 5 -9.18 -21.64 -15.55
N SER A 6 -7.85 -21.76 -15.41
CA SER A 6 -7.20 -23.04 -15.08
C SER A 6 -7.06 -23.29 -13.58
N GLY A 7 -7.15 -22.23 -12.74
CA GLY A 7 -6.85 -22.29 -11.31
C GLY A 7 -5.35 -22.40 -11.00
N ALA A 8 -4.48 -22.38 -12.02
CA ALA A 8 -3.04 -22.42 -11.82
C ALA A 8 -2.54 -21.12 -11.19
N SER A 9 -1.54 -21.22 -10.32
CA SER A 9 -0.88 -20.06 -9.71
C SER A 9 0.62 -20.22 -9.70
N TRP A 10 1.32 -19.09 -9.79
CA TRP A 10 2.77 -19.01 -9.67
C TRP A 10 3.17 -17.72 -8.97
N ARG A 11 4.40 -17.72 -8.46
CA ARG A 11 4.98 -16.61 -7.72
C ARG A 11 5.94 -15.83 -8.64
N ARG A 12 5.96 -14.51 -8.47
CA ARG A 12 6.91 -13.59 -9.10
C ARG A 12 7.47 -12.67 -8.02
N LEU A 13 8.72 -12.25 -8.16
CA LEU A 13 9.36 -11.22 -7.31
C LEU A 13 9.44 -11.54 -5.80
N HIS A 14 9.32 -12.82 -5.40
CA HIS A 14 9.24 -13.22 -3.99
C HIS A 14 10.39 -12.68 -3.14
N ASP A 15 11.60 -12.82 -3.67
CA ASP A 15 12.85 -12.42 -3.02
C ASP A 15 13.50 -11.21 -3.68
N HIS A 16 12.78 -10.57 -4.61
CA HIS A 16 13.26 -9.36 -5.23
C HIS A 16 13.34 -8.22 -4.18
N PRO A 17 14.44 -7.44 -4.13
CA PRO A 17 14.62 -6.40 -3.11
C PRO A 17 13.47 -5.38 -3.04
N SER A 18 12.81 -5.09 -4.16
CA SER A 18 11.66 -4.16 -4.21
C SER A 18 10.46 -4.60 -3.37
N THR A 19 10.36 -5.88 -3.00
CA THR A 19 9.24 -6.42 -2.21
C THR A 19 9.58 -6.54 -0.73
N LYS A 20 10.77 -6.12 -0.30
CA LYS A 20 11.25 -6.30 1.08
C LYS A 20 11.14 -5.00 1.89
N ALA A 21 10.95 -5.16 3.19
CA ALA A 21 10.97 -4.07 4.16
C ALA A 21 12.36 -3.41 4.22
N GLU A 22 12.38 -2.10 4.45
CA GLU A 22 13.59 -1.36 4.74
C GLU A 22 13.98 -1.45 6.23
N PRO A 23 15.27 -1.46 6.57
CA PRO A 23 15.73 -1.44 7.95
C PRO A 23 15.47 -0.10 8.64
N LEU A 24 15.50 -0.08 9.98
CA LEU A 24 15.34 1.16 10.78
C LEU A 24 16.40 2.23 10.50
N SER A 25 17.52 1.89 9.88
CA SER A 25 18.52 2.88 9.47
C SER A 25 18.05 3.76 8.33
N THR A 26 17.14 3.28 7.48
CA THR A 26 16.63 4.01 6.31
C THR A 26 15.15 4.39 6.46
N TYR A 27 14.35 3.55 7.11
CA TYR A 27 12.93 3.81 7.33
C TYR A 27 12.50 3.64 8.80
N ARG A 28 11.96 4.70 9.39
CA ARG A 28 11.42 4.70 10.77
C ARG A 28 9.99 5.24 10.73
N PRO A 29 8.96 4.38 10.68
CA PRO A 29 7.58 4.83 10.68
C PRO A 29 7.22 5.47 12.01
N VAL A 30 6.48 6.58 11.96
CA VAL A 30 5.96 7.27 13.15
C VAL A 30 4.44 7.31 13.08
N VAL A 31 3.76 6.77 14.08
CA VAL A 31 2.30 6.71 14.16
C VAL A 31 1.88 7.25 15.51
N GLU A 32 0.93 8.20 15.50
CA GLU A 32 0.51 8.94 16.69
C GLU A 32 1.69 9.56 17.47
N GLY A 33 2.70 10.06 16.72
CA GLY A 33 3.91 10.69 17.29
C GLY A 33 4.90 9.73 17.94
N ARG A 34 4.76 8.41 17.73
CA ARG A 34 5.65 7.39 18.30
C ARG A 34 6.23 6.48 17.21
N PRO A 35 7.49 6.01 17.36
CA PRO A 35 8.03 4.99 16.46
C PRO A 35 7.15 3.75 16.46
N PHE A 36 6.66 3.38 15.28
CA PHE A 36 5.86 2.20 15.07
C PHE A 36 6.76 0.97 14.94
N LEU A 37 6.67 0.08 15.93
CA LEU A 37 7.52 -1.09 16.11
C LEU A 37 6.65 -2.24 16.58
N GLU A 38 7.07 -3.48 16.32
CA GLU A 38 6.49 -4.62 17.02
C GLU A 38 6.88 -4.54 18.50
N ARG A 39 5.89 -4.72 19.37
CA ARG A 39 6.07 -4.66 20.83
C ARG A 39 5.39 -5.88 21.42
N PRO A 40 6.06 -7.05 21.40
CA PRO A 40 5.52 -8.25 22.02
C PRO A 40 5.24 -8.02 23.51
N ALA A 41 4.38 -8.88 24.09
CA ALA A 41 4.09 -8.84 25.52
C ALA A 41 5.37 -8.92 26.36
N ASP A 42 6.24 -9.87 25.99
CA ASP A 42 7.54 -10.09 26.59
C ASP A 42 8.66 -9.78 25.60
N GLY A 43 9.74 -9.16 26.10
CA GLY A 43 10.95 -8.86 25.33
C GLY A 43 11.05 -7.42 24.80
N ALA A 44 12.12 -7.18 24.04
CA ALA A 44 12.43 -5.87 23.48
C ALA A 44 11.60 -5.56 22.22
N PRO A 45 11.30 -4.27 21.94
CA PRO A 45 10.71 -3.87 20.68
C PRO A 45 11.55 -4.28 19.48
N LYS A 46 10.90 -4.62 18.37
CA LYS A 46 11.56 -5.06 17.13
C LYS A 46 11.12 -4.19 15.93
N PRO A 47 11.99 -4.00 14.93
CA PRO A 47 11.60 -3.40 13.65
C PRO A 47 10.42 -4.13 13.02
N LEU A 48 9.64 -3.41 12.22
CA LEU A 48 8.69 -4.03 11.31
C LEU A 48 9.47 -4.72 10.17
N SER A 49 8.98 -5.88 9.73
CA SER A 49 9.56 -6.62 8.61
C SER A 49 8.54 -6.89 7.50
N MET A 50 7.44 -6.12 7.47
CA MET A 50 6.38 -6.26 6.47
C MET A 50 6.84 -5.71 5.12
N GLY A 51 6.97 -6.62 4.16
CA GLY A 51 7.34 -6.35 2.78
C GLY A 51 6.17 -5.79 1.97
N SER A 52 6.14 -6.11 0.67
CA SER A 52 5.09 -5.66 -0.27
C SER A 52 3.70 -5.89 0.32
N ASP A 53 2.90 -4.83 0.31
CA ASP A 53 1.56 -4.79 0.91
C ASP A 53 0.61 -4.04 -0.06
N GLY A 54 0.70 -2.71 -0.08
CA GLY A 54 -0.03 -1.86 -1.01
C GLY A 54 0.24 -2.23 -2.45
N ILE A 55 -0.85 -2.32 -3.22
CA ILE A 55 -0.85 -2.74 -4.63
C ILE A 55 -1.95 -2.00 -5.37
N ALA A 56 -1.66 -1.53 -6.58
CA ALA A 56 -2.64 -0.90 -7.46
C ALA A 56 -2.24 -1.10 -8.92
N ILE A 57 -3.22 -1.23 -9.80
CA ILE A 57 -2.95 -1.34 -11.24
C ILE A 57 -3.08 0.05 -11.89
N SER A 58 -2.21 0.35 -12.84
CA SER A 58 -2.32 1.58 -13.66
C SER A 58 -3.64 1.60 -14.45
N ALA A 59 -4.12 2.79 -14.78
CA ALA A 59 -5.40 2.97 -15.46
C ALA A 59 -5.48 2.29 -16.83
N ASP A 60 -4.35 2.15 -17.52
CA ASP A 60 -4.23 1.44 -18.80
C ASP A 60 -3.94 -0.06 -18.64
N GLY A 61 -3.79 -0.55 -17.41
CA GLY A 61 -3.51 -1.94 -17.10
C GLY A 61 -2.08 -2.39 -17.37
N SER A 62 -1.19 -1.51 -17.85
CA SER A 62 0.15 -1.88 -18.34
C SER A 62 1.15 -2.21 -17.23
N ARG A 63 0.97 -1.60 -16.06
CA ARG A 63 1.87 -1.76 -14.90
C ARG A 63 1.11 -1.98 -13.60
N LEU A 64 1.63 -2.90 -12.79
CA LEU A 64 1.22 -3.13 -11.41
C LEU A 64 2.17 -2.36 -10.49
N HIS A 65 1.63 -1.42 -9.73
CA HIS A 65 2.35 -0.66 -8.71
C HIS A 65 2.22 -1.36 -7.37
N TYR A 66 3.29 -1.36 -6.59
CA TYR A 66 3.30 -1.96 -5.26
C TYR A 66 4.30 -1.27 -4.34
N CYS A 67 4.09 -1.36 -3.03
CA CYS A 67 5.04 -0.84 -2.05
C CYS A 67 5.17 -1.76 -0.85
N PRO A 68 6.39 -1.93 -0.30
CA PRO A 68 6.56 -2.46 1.03
C PRO A 68 5.92 -1.56 2.09
N LEU A 69 5.21 -2.15 3.06
CA LEU A 69 4.61 -1.39 4.17
C LEU A 69 5.68 -0.60 4.93
N ALA A 70 6.82 -1.25 5.19
CA ALA A 70 7.96 -0.66 5.87
C ALA A 70 8.96 -0.02 4.89
N SER A 71 8.50 0.91 4.05
CA SER A 71 9.35 1.71 3.17
C SER A 71 8.67 3.02 2.75
N ARG A 72 9.46 4.04 2.38
CA ARG A 72 8.96 5.20 1.61
C ARG A 72 8.99 4.98 0.11
N ARG A 73 9.75 4.00 -0.35
CA ARG A 73 9.82 3.64 -1.77
C ARG A 73 8.60 2.87 -2.20
N TRP A 74 8.32 2.94 -3.48
CA TRP A 74 7.35 2.12 -4.16
C TRP A 74 7.89 1.83 -5.56
N CYS A 75 7.40 0.75 -6.15
CA CYS A 75 7.88 0.26 -7.42
C CYS A 75 6.70 -0.11 -8.30
N SER A 76 6.98 -0.33 -9.57
CA SER A 76 6.01 -0.91 -10.48
C SER A 76 6.68 -1.95 -11.38
N VAL A 77 5.89 -2.87 -11.92
CA VAL A 77 6.34 -3.96 -12.78
C VAL A 77 5.34 -4.12 -13.93
N ALA A 78 5.82 -4.52 -15.11
CA ALA A 78 4.95 -4.73 -16.25
C ALA A 78 3.98 -5.90 -16.01
N THR A 79 2.69 -5.71 -16.28
CA THR A 79 1.65 -6.71 -16.01
C THR A 79 1.75 -7.91 -16.95
N ASP A 80 2.10 -7.66 -18.22
CA ASP A 80 2.38 -8.70 -19.20
C ASP A 80 3.54 -9.60 -18.76
N ALA A 81 4.63 -9.01 -18.26
CA ALA A 81 5.78 -9.75 -17.78
C ALA A 81 5.45 -10.59 -16.54
N LEU A 82 4.62 -10.07 -15.62
CA LEU A 82 4.13 -10.86 -14.49
C LEU A 82 3.27 -12.05 -14.97
N ALA A 83 2.40 -11.82 -15.95
CA ALA A 83 1.44 -12.79 -16.47
C ALA A 83 2.08 -13.87 -17.37
N ASP A 84 3.19 -13.54 -18.03
CA ASP A 84 3.91 -14.48 -18.88
C ASP A 84 4.66 -15.51 -18.02
N ARG A 85 4.30 -16.78 -18.18
CA ARG A 85 4.87 -17.91 -17.45
C ARG A 85 6.22 -18.35 -18.00
N ASP A 86 6.48 -18.07 -19.27
CA ASP A 86 7.67 -18.49 -20.00
C ASP A 86 8.85 -17.54 -19.75
N LEU A 87 8.58 -16.33 -19.25
CA LEU A 87 9.62 -15.42 -18.79
C LEU A 87 10.32 -15.94 -17.51
N THR A 88 11.64 -15.78 -17.50
CA THR A 88 12.47 -16.00 -16.32
C THR A 88 12.28 -14.90 -15.29
N GLU A 89 12.58 -15.18 -14.02
CA GLU A 89 12.50 -14.17 -12.96
C GLU A 89 13.37 -12.93 -13.26
N ASP A 90 14.53 -13.10 -13.90
CA ASP A 90 15.41 -11.99 -14.28
C ASP A 90 14.79 -11.07 -15.34
N LEU A 91 14.09 -11.64 -16.33
CA LEU A 91 13.40 -10.86 -17.35
C LEU A 91 12.21 -10.11 -16.77
N VAL A 92 11.48 -10.73 -15.82
CA VAL A 92 10.41 -10.03 -15.09
C VAL A 92 10.99 -8.92 -14.22
N ALA A 93 12.07 -9.19 -13.47
CA ALA A 93 12.74 -8.23 -12.62
C ALA A 93 13.30 -7.03 -13.41
N ALA A 94 13.75 -7.23 -14.64
CA ALA A 94 14.21 -6.16 -15.52
C ALA A 94 13.11 -5.15 -15.90
N THR A 95 11.82 -5.50 -15.72
CA THR A 95 10.68 -4.57 -15.94
C THR A 95 10.28 -3.80 -14.67
N VAL A 96 10.94 -4.08 -13.54
CA VAL A 96 10.70 -3.36 -12.29
C VAL A 96 11.28 -1.94 -12.39
N ALA A 97 10.45 -0.93 -12.15
CA ALA A 97 10.90 0.45 -11.98
C ALA A 97 10.72 0.90 -10.53
N ASP A 98 11.68 1.67 -10.05
CA ASP A 98 11.56 2.43 -8.80
C ASP A 98 10.79 3.73 -9.08
N GLU A 99 9.62 3.87 -8.47
CA GLU A 99 8.69 4.99 -8.69
C GLU A 99 8.98 6.16 -7.72
N GLY A 100 10.06 6.09 -6.95
CA GLY A 100 10.53 7.19 -6.12
C GLY A 100 10.09 7.10 -4.66
N ASP A 101 10.14 8.24 -3.98
CA ASP A 101 9.70 8.39 -2.59
C ASP A 101 8.26 8.93 -2.58
N LYS A 102 7.36 8.25 -1.86
CA LYS A 102 5.95 8.63 -1.76
C LYS A 102 5.61 9.49 -0.53
N GLY A 103 6.62 10.05 0.15
CA GLY A 103 6.51 10.95 1.29
C GLY A 103 6.31 10.26 2.64
N GLY A 104 6.01 8.96 2.67
CA GLY A 104 5.76 8.21 3.90
C GLY A 104 5.45 6.73 3.63
N GLY A 105 5.05 6.03 4.68
CA GLY A 105 4.52 4.67 4.58
C GLY A 105 3.08 4.65 4.08
N SER A 106 2.76 3.62 3.31
CA SER A 106 1.41 3.32 2.85
C SER A 106 1.11 1.87 3.15
N ASP A 107 -0.12 1.62 3.62
CA ASP A 107 -0.72 0.30 3.71
C ASP A 107 -1.30 -0.02 2.33
N GLY A 108 -2.51 0.45 2.01
CA GLY A 108 -3.11 0.31 0.68
C GLY A 108 -2.71 1.38 -0.34
N LEU A 109 -2.80 0.96 -1.60
CA LEU A 109 -2.77 1.80 -2.81
C LEU A 109 -4.09 1.59 -3.57
N GLU A 110 -4.48 2.57 -4.39
CA GLU A 110 -5.60 2.47 -5.34
C GLU A 110 -5.34 3.39 -6.53
N THR A 111 -6.00 3.17 -7.67
CA THR A 111 -5.90 4.01 -8.87
C THR A 111 -7.29 4.41 -9.36
N ASP A 112 -7.40 5.54 -10.05
CA ASP A 112 -8.62 5.94 -10.76
C ASP A 112 -8.47 5.95 -12.29
N ASP A 113 -9.60 6.14 -12.99
CA ASP A 113 -9.67 6.22 -14.45
C ASP A 113 -9.02 7.48 -15.06
N ALA A 114 -8.60 8.44 -14.24
CA ALA A 114 -7.83 9.61 -14.64
C ALA A 114 -6.31 9.40 -14.52
N GLY A 115 -5.86 8.18 -14.19
CA GLY A 115 -4.44 7.83 -14.06
C GLY A 115 -3.78 8.36 -12.79
N ARG A 116 -4.58 8.67 -11.75
CA ARG A 116 -4.08 9.14 -10.46
C ARG A 116 -3.96 7.97 -9.50
N PHE A 117 -2.92 8.00 -8.68
CA PHE A 117 -2.72 7.01 -7.62
C PHE A 117 -3.13 7.59 -6.28
N TYR A 118 -3.87 6.82 -5.50
CA TYR A 118 -4.21 7.12 -4.12
C TYR A 118 -3.35 6.27 -3.21
N LEU A 119 -2.82 6.88 -2.16
CA LEU A 119 -1.92 6.23 -1.21
C LEU A 119 -2.40 6.54 0.19
N THR A 120 -2.59 5.50 1.00
CA THR A 120 -2.79 5.70 2.43
C THR A 120 -1.53 6.32 3.04
N SER A 121 -1.69 7.20 4.01
CA SER A 121 -0.59 7.79 4.78
C SER A 121 -0.83 7.51 6.25
N TYR A 122 -0.45 6.30 6.68
CA TYR A 122 -0.73 5.83 8.04
C TYR A 122 0.03 6.59 9.13
N GLU A 123 1.14 7.24 8.76
CA GLU A 123 1.92 8.09 9.66
C GLU A 123 1.19 9.41 9.97
N ASN A 124 0.32 9.86 9.05
CA ASN A 124 -0.29 11.18 9.07
C ASN A 124 -1.83 11.17 9.19
N ASN A 125 -2.47 10.01 9.35
CA ASN A 125 -3.94 9.88 9.33
C ASN A 125 -4.58 10.55 8.09
N ALA A 126 -3.97 10.30 6.92
CA ALA A 126 -4.35 10.94 5.67
C ALA A 126 -4.42 9.95 4.50
N VAL A 127 -5.03 10.41 3.41
CA VAL A 127 -4.89 9.82 2.08
C VAL A 127 -4.27 10.88 1.16
N LEU A 128 -3.23 10.48 0.44
CA LEU A 128 -2.58 11.29 -0.58
C LEU A 128 -3.04 10.85 -1.96
N ARG A 129 -2.96 11.76 -2.93
CA ARG A 129 -3.16 11.50 -4.35
C ARG A 129 -1.94 11.98 -5.12
N ARG A 130 -1.34 11.08 -5.92
CA ARG A 130 -0.32 11.40 -6.90
C ARG A 130 -0.97 11.59 -8.26
N ARG A 131 -0.74 12.73 -8.88
CA ARG A 131 -1.23 13.08 -10.23
C ARG A 131 -0.31 12.50 -11.32
N PRO A 132 -0.76 12.46 -12.60
CA PRO A 132 0.05 11.92 -13.69
C PRO A 132 1.36 12.69 -13.94
N ASP A 133 1.40 13.97 -13.56
CA ASP A 133 2.61 14.81 -13.60
C ASP A 133 3.61 14.48 -12.48
N GLY A 134 3.23 13.62 -11.53
CA GLY A 134 4.05 13.19 -10.40
C GLY A 134 3.82 13.97 -9.11
N GLU A 135 3.02 15.04 -9.13
CA GLU A 135 2.74 15.87 -7.96
C GLU A 135 1.83 15.16 -6.95
N TYR A 136 2.09 15.37 -5.66
CA TYR A 136 1.29 14.81 -4.57
C TYR A 136 0.42 15.88 -3.92
N GLU A 137 -0.81 15.50 -3.57
CA GLU A 137 -1.72 16.32 -2.78
C GLU A 137 -2.43 15.51 -1.70
N THR A 138 -2.81 16.16 -0.61
CA THR A 138 -3.66 15.55 0.43
C THR A 138 -5.11 15.58 -0.02
N VAL A 139 -5.73 14.41 -0.16
CA VAL A 139 -7.16 14.27 -0.49
C VAL A 139 -8.02 14.43 0.75
N VAL A 140 -7.62 13.76 1.84
CA VAL A 140 -8.28 13.86 3.13
C VAL A 140 -7.26 13.68 4.24
N HIS A 141 -7.43 14.44 5.30
CA HIS A 141 -6.74 14.26 6.57
C HIS A 141 -7.78 14.38 7.68
N ASP A 142 -7.86 13.40 8.56
CA ASP A 142 -8.79 13.40 9.69
C ASP A 142 -8.17 12.65 10.87
N PRO A 143 -8.16 13.20 12.10
CA PRO A 143 -7.59 12.52 13.26
C PRO A 143 -8.28 11.20 13.63
N ARG A 144 -9.48 10.93 13.08
CA ARG A 144 -10.20 9.66 13.23
C ARG A 144 -9.74 8.60 12.22
N LEU A 145 -9.02 8.99 11.16
CA LEU A 145 -8.49 8.09 10.13
C LEU A 145 -7.23 7.36 10.66
N LEU A 146 -7.40 6.68 11.79
CA LEU A 146 -6.35 6.00 12.51
C LEU A 146 -5.96 4.72 11.78
N TRP A 147 -4.82 4.76 11.10
CA TRP A 147 -4.35 3.72 10.20
C TRP A 147 -5.34 3.48 9.03
N PRO A 148 -5.36 4.37 8.03
CA PRO A 148 -6.01 4.08 6.77
C PRO A 148 -5.33 2.87 6.15
N ASP A 149 -6.12 1.84 5.83
CA ASP A 149 -5.65 0.52 5.40
C ASP A 149 -5.97 0.35 3.91
N THR A 150 -7.21 0.04 3.58
CA THR A 150 -7.63 -0.28 2.21
C THR A 150 -8.46 0.85 1.63
N MET A 151 -8.30 1.11 0.33
CA MET A 151 -9.10 2.08 -0.41
C MET A 151 -9.87 1.42 -1.55
N SER A 152 -10.94 2.08 -2.00
CA SER A 152 -11.62 1.73 -3.24
C SER A 152 -12.21 2.97 -3.89
N VAL A 153 -11.88 3.20 -5.16
CA VAL A 153 -12.59 4.19 -5.99
C VAL A 153 -13.90 3.55 -6.45
N ALA A 154 -15.02 4.21 -6.16
CA ALA A 154 -16.35 3.71 -6.50
C ALA A 154 -16.95 4.46 -7.69
N THR A 155 -17.92 3.83 -8.35
CA THR A 155 -18.65 4.39 -9.50
C THR A 155 -19.54 5.58 -9.13
N ASP A 156 -19.74 5.87 -7.85
CA ASP A 156 -20.49 7.02 -7.34
C ASP A 156 -19.63 8.30 -7.20
N GLY A 157 -18.39 8.28 -7.70
CA GLY A 157 -17.45 9.39 -7.62
C GLY A 157 -16.87 9.61 -6.22
N HIS A 158 -16.84 8.57 -5.39
CA HIS A 158 -16.17 8.63 -4.08
C HIS A 158 -14.99 7.68 -3.99
N LEU A 159 -13.99 8.12 -3.23
CA LEU A 159 -12.98 7.25 -2.66
C LEU A 159 -13.46 6.79 -1.29
N TYR A 160 -13.59 5.48 -1.11
CA TYR A 160 -13.85 4.84 0.18
C TYR A 160 -12.53 4.42 0.81
N VAL A 161 -12.40 4.54 2.13
CA VAL A 161 -11.20 4.12 2.87
C VAL A 161 -11.56 3.52 4.22
N THR A 162 -10.99 2.36 4.53
CA THR A 162 -11.14 1.72 5.84
C THR A 162 -10.07 2.23 6.80
N ALA A 163 -10.43 2.41 8.07
CA ALA A 163 -9.48 2.68 9.15
C ALA A 163 -9.60 1.61 10.24
N ASN A 164 -8.52 0.86 10.43
CA ASN A 164 -8.54 -0.38 11.21
C ASN A 164 -7.82 -0.26 12.57
N GLN A 165 -7.12 0.86 12.84
CA GLN A 165 -6.27 1.06 14.00
C GLN A 165 -5.20 -0.05 14.18
N LEU A 166 -4.54 -0.52 13.11
CA LEU A 166 -3.59 -1.64 13.13
C LEU A 166 -2.50 -1.47 14.21
N HIS A 167 -1.94 -0.27 14.33
CA HIS A 167 -0.94 0.08 15.33
C HIS A 167 -1.38 -0.12 16.79
N ARG A 168 -2.69 -0.30 17.04
CA ARG A 168 -3.27 -0.52 18.38
C ARG A 168 -3.53 -1.98 18.71
N GLN A 169 -3.24 -2.91 17.78
CA GLN A 169 -3.38 -4.34 18.05
C GLN A 169 -2.40 -4.83 19.16
N PRO A 170 -2.71 -5.93 19.86
CA PRO A 170 -1.85 -6.53 20.90
C PRO A 170 -0.39 -6.69 20.50
N LYS A 171 -0.13 -7.08 19.25
CA LYS A 171 1.21 -7.28 18.67
C LYS A 171 2.11 -6.04 18.78
N TYR A 172 1.50 -4.85 18.78
CA TYR A 172 2.20 -3.56 18.81
C TYR A 172 2.06 -2.86 20.16
N GLN A 173 1.36 -3.47 21.11
CA GLN A 173 0.93 -2.86 22.36
C GLN A 173 1.15 -3.79 23.57
N ARG A 174 2.25 -4.54 23.58
CA ARG A 174 2.64 -5.41 24.70
C ARG A 174 1.54 -6.39 25.12
N GLY A 175 0.85 -6.96 24.14
CA GLY A 175 -0.22 -7.93 24.37
C GLY A 175 -1.60 -7.32 24.67
N GLN A 176 -1.74 -5.98 24.72
CA GLN A 176 -3.02 -5.33 25.01
C GLN A 176 -3.70 -4.83 23.72
N ASP A 177 -4.97 -5.16 23.51
CA ASP A 177 -5.73 -4.60 22.39
C ASP A 177 -6.24 -3.21 22.74
N LEU A 178 -5.68 -2.17 22.12
CA LEU A 178 -6.07 -0.78 22.33
C LEU A 178 -7.04 -0.27 21.25
N ARG A 179 -7.46 -1.12 20.31
CA ARG A 179 -8.41 -0.74 19.26
C ARG A 179 -9.77 -0.45 19.89
N ARG A 180 -10.44 0.58 19.36
CA ARG A 180 -11.81 0.92 19.75
C ARG A 180 -12.77 0.58 18.61
N LYS A 181 -13.79 -0.21 18.91
CA LYS A 181 -14.87 -0.58 17.98
C LYS A 181 -16.06 0.38 18.13
N PRO A 182 -16.88 0.59 17.09
CA PRO A 182 -16.74 0.03 15.74
C PRO A 182 -15.53 0.58 14.98
N TYR A 183 -15.04 -0.18 14.00
CA TYR A 183 -14.10 0.35 12.99
C TYR A 183 -14.81 1.34 12.08
N ALA A 184 -14.04 2.13 11.33
CA ALA A 184 -14.59 3.17 10.47
C ALA A 184 -14.36 2.90 8.99
N LEU A 185 -15.40 3.16 8.21
CA LEU A 185 -15.33 3.35 6.76
C LEU A 185 -15.60 4.82 6.49
N PHE A 186 -14.64 5.50 5.88
CA PHE A 186 -14.78 6.88 5.44
C PHE A 186 -15.03 6.91 3.94
N ARG A 187 -15.59 8.02 3.46
CA ARG A 187 -15.60 8.34 2.05
C ARG A 187 -15.37 9.83 1.83
N THR A 188 -14.78 10.17 0.70
CA THR A 188 -14.64 11.55 0.23
C THR A 188 -14.97 11.60 -1.25
N ARG A 189 -15.53 12.72 -1.70
CA ARG A 189 -15.81 12.93 -3.13
C ARG A 189 -14.50 13.15 -3.88
N ILE A 190 -14.43 12.53 -5.06
CA ILE A 190 -13.36 12.73 -6.03
C ILE A 190 -13.98 12.97 -7.41
N ASP A 191 -13.16 13.44 -8.33
CA ASP A 191 -13.50 13.76 -9.71
C ASP A 191 -12.97 12.68 -10.67
N ALA A 192 -13.23 11.40 -10.37
CA ALA A 192 -12.92 10.25 -11.24
C ALA A 192 -13.74 9.01 -10.88
N GLY A 193 -13.73 8.03 -11.78
CA GLY A 193 -14.29 6.70 -11.60
C GLY A 193 -13.22 5.61 -11.42
N PRO A 194 -13.64 4.36 -11.18
CA PRO A 194 -12.74 3.24 -10.99
C PRO A 194 -12.02 2.85 -12.29
N VAL A 195 -10.83 2.27 -12.16
CA VAL A 195 -10.19 1.59 -13.29
C VAL A 195 -11.01 0.36 -13.69
N LEU A 196 -11.51 0.35 -14.93
CA LEU A 196 -12.25 -0.76 -15.54
C LEU A 196 -11.46 -1.31 -16.72
N LEU A 197 -10.59 -2.29 -16.44
CA LEU A 197 -9.82 -2.99 -17.48
C LEU A 197 -10.77 -3.88 -18.28
N ARG A 198 -10.61 -3.86 -19.61
CA ARG A 198 -11.40 -4.64 -20.55
C ARG A 198 -10.64 -5.86 -21.03
#